data_AF-A0A924VCV8-F1
#
_entry.id   AF-A0A924VCV8-F1
#
_cell.length_a   1.000
_cell.length_b   1.000
_cell.length_c   1.000
_cell.angle_alpha   90.00
_cell.angle_beta   90.00
_cell.angle_gamma   90.00
#
_symmetry.space_group_name_H-M   'P 1'
#
loop_
_entity.id
_entity.type
_entity.pdbx_description
1 polymer ?
#
loop_
_entity_poly.entity_id
_entity_poly.type
_entity_poly.pdbx_seq_one_letter_code
_entity_poly.pdbx_strand_id
1 'polypeptide(L)'
;MKKWIAYAAYRCEIAGFATDTIDIQCRYFEFENEAEIEPALQNSPTHTYLNEAVETVAWIYVKCLIIWDFDQMPKHGEEFGGVHVNAHEIRNLCMPPIKLLLAKQAPENCQQFERHQKLSEEDIRICSQALNEVCHGAYARPDWEFATLMGAEKSEAQDLMRKLDYVNHNAYQNRQLTHEQVFVLHHENHMTDDRDDAKLLGIYSTHVEAQRQIDTHFKNQLGFNQPDGEFSIDCYEIGKNNWLEGFATIYHGATMDADELRALMPIKKTDTEKAESIVALGFPIVEPVLDDILKWMRDINWPVARFFEPFLVSIGAPLTPHIQAILKTDDDVWKYWIVQNVIGKSPALTQIFMAELQRIATKPTENKHKEEVDLVAKEILDELNAN
;
A
#
# COMPACT_ATOMS: atom_id res chain seq x y z
N MET A 1 -34.93 -18.04 17.17
CA MET A 1 -33.58 -17.45 17.14
C MET A 1 -32.70 -18.31 16.28
N LYS A 2 -32.23 -17.73 15.17
CA LYS A 2 -31.18 -18.32 14.35
C LYS A 2 -29.83 -18.15 15.04
N LYS A 3 -28.91 -19.04 14.71
CA LYS A 3 -27.55 -19.02 15.23
C LYS A 3 -26.64 -18.50 14.14
N TRP A 4 -25.79 -17.56 14.53
CA TRP A 4 -24.91 -16.86 13.60
C TRP A 4 -23.49 -16.88 14.11
N ILE A 5 -22.55 -16.94 13.18
CA ILE A 5 -21.15 -16.62 13.39
C ILE A 5 -20.81 -15.42 12.53
N ALA A 6 -20.09 -14.46 13.12
CA ALA A 6 -19.52 -13.35 12.41
C ALA A 6 -18.02 -13.29 12.65
N TYR A 7 -17.24 -13.06 11.60
CA TYR A 7 -15.84 -12.67 11.76
C TYR A 7 -15.75 -11.16 11.75
N ALA A 8 -15.21 -10.59 12.81
CA ALA A 8 -15.10 -9.16 13.01
C ALA A 8 -13.63 -8.76 13.14
N ALA A 9 -13.24 -7.71 12.41
CA ALA A 9 -11.90 -7.14 12.48
C ALA A 9 -11.83 -6.07 13.57
N TYR A 10 -10.78 -6.12 14.38
CA TYR A 10 -10.47 -5.18 15.44
C TYR A 10 -9.06 -4.64 15.27
N ARG A 11 -8.89 -3.33 15.37
CA ARG A 11 -7.58 -2.67 15.33
C ARG A 11 -7.02 -2.50 16.72
N CYS A 12 -5.73 -2.81 16.88
CA CYS A 12 -5.02 -2.55 18.12
C CYS A 12 -4.68 -1.07 18.24
N GLU A 13 -4.99 -0.50 19.40
CA GLU A 13 -4.51 0.81 19.84
C GLU A 13 -3.68 0.65 21.11
N ILE A 14 -2.50 1.26 21.18
CA ILE A 14 -1.63 1.27 22.37
C ILE A 14 -1.52 2.71 22.86
N ALA A 15 -1.83 2.94 24.14
CA ALA A 15 -1.95 4.27 24.73
C ALA A 15 -2.89 5.22 23.95
N GLY A 16 -3.92 4.67 23.30
CA GLY A 16 -4.86 5.43 22.46
C GLY A 16 -4.34 5.73 21.04
N PHE A 17 -3.21 5.15 20.63
CA PHE A 17 -2.66 5.29 19.28
C PHE A 17 -2.84 4.00 18.49
N ALA A 18 -3.46 4.12 17.31
CA ALA A 18 -3.61 3.01 16.36
C ALA A 18 -2.26 2.44 15.90
N THR A 19 -2.22 1.12 15.83
CA THR A 19 -1.12 0.33 15.27
C THR A 19 -1.52 -0.23 13.91
N ASP A 20 -0.57 -0.83 13.20
CA ASP A 20 -0.78 -1.59 11.96
C ASP A 20 -1.32 -3.01 12.21
N THR A 21 -1.61 -3.35 13.47
CA THR A 21 -2.03 -4.68 13.87
C THR A 21 -3.56 -4.80 13.90
N ILE A 22 -4.06 -5.83 13.23
CA ILE A 22 -5.47 -6.23 13.23
C ILE A 22 -5.60 -7.60 13.87
N ASP A 23 -6.61 -7.75 14.72
CA ASP A 23 -7.10 -9.01 15.24
C ASP A 23 -8.44 -9.34 14.59
N ILE A 24 -8.62 -10.61 14.22
CA ILE A 24 -9.85 -11.10 13.62
C ILE A 24 -10.49 -12.06 14.59
N GLN A 25 -11.67 -11.71 15.09
CA GLN A 25 -12.36 -12.50 16.08
C GLN A 25 -13.61 -13.14 15.48
N CYS A 26 -13.77 -14.43 15.77
CA CYS A 26 -15.02 -15.14 15.52
C CYS A 26 -16.00 -14.87 16.68
N ARG A 27 -17.20 -14.41 16.36
CA ARG A 27 -18.22 -13.97 17.32
C ARG A 27 -19.51 -14.74 17.06
N TYR A 28 -20.09 -15.27 18.13
CA TYR A 28 -21.34 -16.03 18.09
C TYR A 28 -22.53 -15.16 18.49
N PHE A 29 -23.63 -15.27 17.75
CA PHE A 29 -24.87 -14.55 18.03
C PHE A 29 -26.09 -15.47 17.94
N GLU A 30 -27.09 -15.21 18.79
CA GLU A 30 -28.44 -15.77 18.68
C GLU A 30 -29.42 -14.64 18.41
N PHE A 31 -29.73 -14.41 17.13
CA PHE A 31 -30.64 -13.37 16.67
C PHE A 31 -31.67 -13.96 15.71
N GLU A 32 -32.83 -13.32 15.60
CA GLU A 32 -33.81 -13.74 14.59
C GLU A 32 -33.35 -13.34 13.18
N ASN A 33 -32.67 -12.19 13.04
CA ASN A 33 -32.23 -11.66 11.75
C ASN A 33 -30.73 -11.32 11.71
N GLU A 34 -30.12 -11.47 10.54
CA GLU A 34 -28.71 -11.14 10.28
C GLU A 34 -28.39 -9.66 10.56
N ALA A 35 -29.33 -8.76 10.24
CA ALA A 35 -29.16 -7.31 10.38
C ALA A 35 -28.92 -6.84 11.83
N GLU A 36 -29.14 -7.70 12.82
CA GLU A 36 -28.92 -7.42 14.25
C GLU A 36 -27.43 -7.59 14.65
N ILE A 37 -26.61 -8.23 13.81
CA ILE A 37 -25.24 -8.63 14.13
C ILE A 37 -24.25 -7.46 14.07
N GLU A 38 -24.25 -6.69 12.98
CA GLU A 38 -23.34 -5.55 12.83
C GLU A 38 -23.55 -4.49 13.93
N PRO A 39 -24.79 -4.09 14.29
CA PRO A 39 -25.01 -3.21 15.44
C PRO A 39 -24.55 -3.82 16.77
N ALA A 40 -24.69 -5.14 16.96
CA ALA A 40 -24.23 -5.79 18.18
C ALA A 40 -22.70 -5.81 18.29
N LEU A 41 -22.00 -5.96 17.17
CA LEU A 41 -20.54 -5.85 17.10
C LEU A 41 -20.06 -4.43 17.39
N GLN A 42 -20.69 -3.42 16.77
CA GLN A 42 -20.36 -2.00 16.98
C GLN A 42 -20.57 -1.55 18.43
N ASN A 43 -21.62 -2.06 19.09
CA ASN A 43 -21.95 -1.71 20.47
C ASN A 43 -21.30 -2.63 21.51
N SER A 44 -20.49 -3.61 21.09
CA SER A 44 -19.79 -4.49 22.01
C SER A 44 -18.74 -3.69 22.82
N PRO A 45 -18.58 -3.98 24.12
CA PRO A 45 -17.52 -3.34 24.92
C PRO A 45 -16.14 -3.58 24.29
N THR A 46 -15.39 -2.49 24.11
CA THR A 46 -13.99 -2.55 23.67
C THR A 46 -13.17 -3.36 24.66
N HIS A 47 -12.45 -4.38 24.16
CA HIS A 47 -11.54 -5.15 24.99
C HIS A 47 -10.26 -4.35 25.24
N THR A 48 -9.90 -4.17 26.52
CA THR A 48 -8.70 -3.41 26.92
C THR A 48 -7.89 -4.12 28.00
N TYR A 49 -6.57 -3.95 27.98
CA TYR A 49 -5.64 -4.43 29.02
C TYR A 49 -4.38 -3.56 29.10
N LEU A 50 -3.53 -3.75 30.11
CA LEU A 50 -2.23 -3.06 30.22
C LEU A 50 -1.11 -3.95 29.67
N ASN A 51 -0.24 -3.40 28.82
CA ASN A 51 0.96 -4.10 28.37
C ASN A 51 2.09 -4.03 29.42
N GLU A 52 3.25 -4.62 29.11
CA GLU A 52 4.43 -4.63 29.99
C GLU A 52 5.00 -3.23 30.28
N ALA A 53 4.73 -2.26 29.41
CA ALA A 53 5.07 -0.85 29.58
C ALA A 53 4.01 -0.05 30.36
N VAL A 54 2.97 -0.71 30.90
CA VAL A 54 1.85 -0.10 31.63
C VAL A 54 1.01 0.84 30.74
N GLU A 55 0.99 0.58 29.44
CA GLU A 55 0.19 1.31 28.47
C GLU A 55 -1.13 0.56 28.23
N THR A 56 -2.21 1.31 28.02
CA THR A 56 -3.52 0.70 27.69
C THR A 56 -3.50 0.21 26.26
N VAL A 57 -3.67 -1.09 26.08
CA VAL A 57 -3.96 -1.73 24.80
C VAL A 57 -5.47 -1.85 24.66
N ALA A 58 -6.02 -1.45 23.52
CA ALA A 58 -7.44 -1.52 23.20
C ALA A 58 -7.66 -2.13 21.82
N TRP A 59 -8.70 -2.95 21.67
CA TRP A 59 -9.09 -3.57 20.40
C TRP A 59 -10.39 -2.97 19.89
N ILE A 60 -10.27 -2.02 18.95
CA ILE A 60 -11.37 -1.22 18.44
C ILE A 60 -12.02 -1.92 17.25
N TYR A 61 -13.33 -2.13 17.31
CA TYR A 61 -14.08 -2.69 16.18
C TYR A 61 -13.92 -1.83 14.93
N VAL A 62 -13.63 -2.47 13.79
CA VAL A 62 -13.48 -1.79 12.50
C VAL A 62 -14.62 -2.16 11.56
N LYS A 63 -14.80 -3.45 11.28
CA LYS A 63 -15.77 -3.94 10.30
C LYS A 63 -16.10 -5.42 10.50
N CYS A 64 -17.33 -5.80 10.15
CA CYS A 64 -17.70 -7.20 10.00
C CYS A 64 -17.26 -7.71 8.62
N LEU A 65 -16.47 -8.79 8.61
CA LEU A 65 -15.88 -9.33 7.39
C LEU A 65 -16.84 -10.31 6.70
N ILE A 66 -17.48 -11.16 7.49
CA ILE A 66 -18.43 -12.15 6.98
C ILE A 66 -19.38 -12.60 8.09
N ILE A 67 -20.59 -12.98 7.70
CA ILE A 67 -21.63 -13.51 8.56
C ILE A 67 -22.17 -14.79 7.93
N TRP A 68 -22.35 -15.83 8.75
CA TRP A 68 -23.01 -17.07 8.35
C TRP A 68 -24.04 -17.51 9.38
N ASP A 69 -25.18 -18.03 8.91
CA ASP A 69 -26.10 -18.80 9.76
C ASP A 69 -25.78 -20.29 9.74
N PHE A 70 -26.23 -20.96 10.80
CA PHE A 70 -26.16 -22.41 10.89
C PHE A 70 -27.33 -23.00 11.67
N ASP A 71 -27.78 -24.17 11.22
CA ASP A 71 -28.88 -24.89 11.85
C ASP A 71 -28.42 -25.78 13.03
N GLN A 72 -27.14 -26.19 13.05
CA GLN A 72 -26.56 -27.05 14.08
C GLN A 72 -25.23 -26.50 14.58
N MET A 73 -24.98 -26.58 15.89
CA MET A 73 -23.71 -26.12 16.47
C MET A 73 -22.52 -26.82 15.80
N PRO A 74 -21.51 -26.05 15.32
CA PRO A 74 -20.32 -26.63 14.72
C PRO A 74 -19.58 -27.49 15.75
N LYS A 75 -19.11 -28.67 15.32
CA LYS A 75 -18.52 -29.68 16.21
C LYS A 75 -17.01 -29.80 16.03
N HIS A 76 -16.49 -29.54 14.83
CA HIS A 76 -15.11 -29.88 14.47
C HIS A 76 -14.29 -28.69 13.96
N GLY A 77 -14.90 -27.54 13.67
CA GLY A 77 -14.18 -26.37 13.15
C GLY A 77 -14.03 -26.37 11.63
N GLU A 78 -14.24 -27.51 10.97
CA GLU A 78 -14.24 -27.64 9.50
C GLU A 78 -15.54 -27.11 8.88
N GLU A 79 -16.57 -26.87 9.69
CA GLU A 79 -17.85 -26.32 9.26
C GLU A 79 -17.81 -24.80 9.04
N PHE A 80 -16.72 -24.14 9.43
CA PHE A 80 -16.50 -22.71 9.19
C PHE A 80 -15.83 -22.54 7.82
N GLY A 81 -16.39 -21.70 6.94
CA GLY A 81 -15.73 -21.31 5.70
C GLY A 81 -14.50 -20.42 5.96
N GLY A 82 -13.70 -20.19 4.91
CA GLY A 82 -12.64 -19.19 4.93
C GLY A 82 -13.17 -17.77 4.72
N VAL A 83 -12.47 -16.78 5.27
CA VAL A 83 -12.71 -15.37 4.95
C VAL A 83 -11.96 -15.04 3.65
N HIS A 84 -12.68 -14.66 2.60
CA HIS A 84 -12.08 -14.16 1.36
C HIS A 84 -12.04 -12.62 1.42
N VAL A 85 -10.90 -12.09 1.84
CA VAL A 85 -10.60 -10.65 1.83
C VAL A 85 -9.33 -10.42 1.01
N ASN A 86 -9.29 -9.35 0.23
CA ASN A 86 -8.12 -9.04 -0.58
C ASN A 86 -7.08 -8.23 0.22
N ALA A 87 -5.83 -8.20 -0.26
CA ALA A 87 -4.72 -7.53 0.43
C ALA A 87 -4.96 -6.01 0.60
N HIS A 88 -5.75 -5.39 -0.28
CA HIS A 88 -6.11 -3.98 -0.19
C HIS A 88 -7.13 -3.75 0.95
N GLU A 89 -8.13 -4.62 1.10
CA GLU A 89 -9.08 -4.59 2.20
C GLU A 89 -8.39 -4.79 3.55
N ILE A 90 -7.45 -5.74 3.66
CA ILE A 90 -6.66 -5.92 4.89
C ILE A 90 -5.81 -4.68 5.18
N ARG A 91 -5.14 -4.11 4.17
CA ARG A 91 -4.32 -2.91 4.34
C ARG A 91 -5.15 -1.72 4.82
N ASN A 92 -6.35 -1.52 4.27
CA ASN A 92 -7.25 -0.44 4.69
C ASN A 92 -7.75 -0.61 6.14
N LEU A 93 -7.84 -1.85 6.65
CA LEU A 93 -8.15 -2.10 8.06
C LEU A 93 -6.99 -1.71 8.98
N CYS A 94 -5.74 -1.88 8.52
CA CYS A 94 -4.50 -1.59 9.26
C CYS A 94 -4.08 -0.11 9.23
N MET A 95 -4.57 0.70 8.29
CA MET A 95 -4.16 2.10 8.18
C MET A 95 -4.79 2.94 9.30
N PRO A 96 -3.99 3.69 10.09
CA PRO A 96 -4.56 4.69 10.97
C PRO A 96 -5.28 5.73 10.08
N PRO A 97 -6.48 6.18 10.44
CA PRO A 97 -7.07 7.35 9.80
C PRO A 97 -6.03 8.48 9.84
N ILE A 98 -5.81 9.22 8.75
CA ILE A 98 -4.84 10.33 8.70
C ILE A 98 -4.97 11.29 9.89
N LYS A 99 -6.18 11.38 10.46
CA LYS A 99 -6.52 12.04 11.73
C LYS A 99 -5.57 11.70 12.91
N LEU A 100 -5.08 10.46 13.01
CA LEU A 100 -4.19 9.94 14.06
C LEU A 100 -2.69 10.20 13.77
N LEU A 101 -2.29 10.19 12.49
CA LEU A 101 -0.95 10.60 12.07
C LEU A 101 -0.73 12.11 12.30
N LEU A 102 -1.75 12.92 12.02
CA LEU A 102 -1.76 14.36 12.28
C LEU A 102 -1.76 14.69 13.79
N ALA A 103 -2.45 13.88 14.61
CA ALA A 103 -2.45 14.01 16.08
C ALA A 103 -1.05 13.88 16.70
N LYS A 104 -0.17 13.10 16.08
CA LYS A 104 1.18 12.81 16.56
C LYS A 104 2.18 13.91 16.21
N GLN A 105 1.95 14.64 15.12
CA GLN A 105 2.81 15.73 14.64
C GLN A 105 2.36 17.12 15.13
N ALA A 106 1.06 17.33 15.35
CA ALA A 106 0.49 18.60 15.83
C ALA A 106 -0.72 18.37 16.77
N PRO A 107 -0.50 17.97 18.03
CA PRO A 107 -1.56 17.55 18.96
C PRO A 107 -2.59 18.65 19.26
N GLU A 108 -2.14 19.91 19.36
CA GLU A 108 -2.99 21.10 19.54
C GLU A 108 -4.02 21.34 18.42
N ASN A 109 -3.79 20.80 17.23
CA ASN A 109 -4.65 21.01 16.06
C ASN A 109 -5.72 19.92 15.89
N CYS A 110 -5.63 18.82 16.64
CA CYS A 110 -6.53 17.67 16.50
C CYS A 110 -7.99 17.99 16.88
N GLN A 111 -8.21 18.90 17.85
CA GLN A 111 -9.56 19.34 18.23
C GLN A 111 -10.22 20.26 17.18
N GLN A 112 -9.43 20.92 16.32
CA GLN A 112 -9.98 21.76 15.25
C GLN A 112 -10.42 20.94 14.04
N PHE A 113 -9.83 19.76 13.84
CA PHE A 113 -10.18 18.81 12.78
C PHE A 113 -11.58 18.18 12.91
N GLU A 114 -12.20 18.20 14.09
CA GLU A 114 -13.59 17.74 14.28
C GLU A 114 -14.63 18.75 13.78
N ARG A 115 -14.19 19.94 13.35
CA ARG A 115 -15.04 20.98 12.78
C ARG A 115 -14.36 21.50 11.52
N HIS A 116 -14.67 20.88 10.36
CA HIS A 116 -14.20 21.19 8.99
C HIS A 116 -14.24 22.68 8.54
N GLN A 117 -14.67 23.60 9.41
CA GLN A 117 -14.85 25.02 9.16
C GLN A 117 -13.71 25.94 9.66
N LYS A 118 -12.64 25.45 10.30
CA LYS A 118 -11.62 26.34 10.92
C LYS A 118 -10.14 25.93 10.77
N LEU A 119 -9.75 25.21 9.72
CA LEU A 119 -8.32 25.01 9.44
C LEU A 119 -7.70 26.31 8.93
N SER A 120 -6.57 26.74 9.52
CA SER A 120 -5.81 27.89 9.02
C SER A 120 -4.97 27.50 7.79
N GLU A 121 -4.47 28.48 7.04
CA GLU A 121 -3.59 28.21 5.87
C GLU A 121 -2.34 27.41 6.25
N GLU A 122 -1.83 27.57 7.48
CA GLU A 122 -0.68 26.82 7.98
C GLU A 122 -1.02 25.36 8.28
N ASP A 123 -2.21 25.09 8.83
CA ASP A 123 -2.67 23.72 9.08
C ASP A 123 -2.86 22.95 7.77
N ILE A 124 -3.36 23.63 6.74
CA ILE A 124 -3.54 23.09 5.38
C ILE A 124 -2.16 22.76 4.76
N ARG A 125 -1.15 23.61 4.98
CA ARG A 125 0.21 23.40 4.48
C ARG A 125 0.89 22.20 5.11
N ILE A 126 0.76 22.03 6.42
CA ILE A 126 1.29 20.87 7.16
C ILE A 126 0.65 19.58 6.67
N CYS A 127 -0.66 19.59 6.43
CA CYS A 127 -1.38 18.42 5.90
C CYS A 127 -0.91 18.05 4.50
N SER A 128 -0.77 19.04 3.60
CA SER A 128 -0.22 18.84 2.25
C SER A 128 1.18 18.22 2.28
N GLN A 129 2.03 18.64 3.22
CA GLN A 129 3.39 18.12 3.35
C GLN A 129 3.41 16.67 3.86
N ALA A 130 2.67 16.36 4.93
CA ALA A 130 2.54 14.99 5.45
C ALA A 130 1.97 14.02 4.40
N LEU A 131 1.01 14.51 3.61
CA LEU A 131 0.41 13.78 2.50
C LEU A 131 1.41 13.49 1.37
N ASN A 132 2.23 14.47 0.98
CA ASN A 132 3.29 14.27 -0.02
C ASN A 132 4.38 13.30 0.47
N GLU A 133 4.68 13.28 1.77
CA GLU A 133 5.61 12.33 2.39
C GLU A 133 5.06 10.90 2.36
N VAL A 134 3.78 10.72 2.71
CA VAL A 134 3.09 9.42 2.65
C VAL A 134 2.92 8.91 1.21
N CYS A 135 2.71 9.83 0.26
CA CYS A 135 2.49 9.50 -1.15
C CYS A 135 3.76 9.55 -2.02
N HIS A 136 4.93 9.77 -1.44
CA HIS A 136 6.23 9.80 -2.13
C HIS A 136 6.31 10.76 -3.33
N GLY A 137 5.68 11.93 -3.29
CA GLY A 137 5.72 12.89 -4.40
C GLY A 137 4.61 13.93 -4.37
N ALA A 138 4.48 14.68 -5.48
CA ALA A 138 3.39 15.63 -5.67
C ALA A 138 2.07 14.86 -5.79
N TYR A 139 1.22 15.05 -4.79
CA TYR A 139 -0.09 14.42 -4.64
C TYR A 139 -0.88 14.33 -5.95
N ALA A 140 -1.05 13.13 -6.50
CA ALA A 140 -1.86 12.86 -7.68
C ALA A 140 -2.49 11.48 -7.55
N ARG A 141 -3.59 11.41 -6.77
CA ARG A 141 -4.44 10.23 -6.62
C ARG A 141 -5.89 10.70 -6.78
N PRO A 142 -6.75 9.95 -7.52
CA PRO A 142 -8.14 10.34 -7.79
C PRO A 142 -9.00 10.45 -6.52
N ASP A 143 -10.03 11.30 -6.55
CA ASP A 143 -10.90 11.73 -5.43
C ASP A 143 -11.39 10.58 -4.52
N TRP A 144 -11.61 9.38 -5.08
CA TRP A 144 -12.10 8.21 -4.35
C TRP A 144 -11.03 7.56 -3.46
N GLU A 145 -9.75 7.64 -3.83
CA GLU A 145 -8.64 7.18 -2.98
C GLU A 145 -8.42 8.15 -1.82
N PHE A 146 -8.70 9.45 -2.00
CA PHE A 146 -8.56 10.47 -0.95
C PHE A 146 -9.60 10.34 0.17
N ALA A 147 -10.87 10.12 -0.19
CA ALA A 147 -11.94 9.89 0.79
C ALA A 147 -11.65 8.64 1.65
N THR A 148 -11.13 7.60 1.00
CA THR A 148 -10.71 6.34 1.64
C THR A 148 -9.48 6.55 2.54
N LEU A 149 -8.51 7.36 2.11
CA LEU A 149 -7.31 7.71 2.90
C LEU A 149 -7.65 8.52 4.16
N MET A 150 -8.64 9.41 4.06
CA MET A 150 -9.03 10.35 5.12
C MET A 150 -10.03 9.78 6.12
N GLY A 151 -10.73 8.70 5.78
CA GLY A 151 -11.81 8.14 6.60
C GLY A 151 -12.96 9.12 6.81
N ALA A 152 -13.24 9.95 5.80
CA ALA A 152 -14.27 10.99 5.81
C ALA A 152 -15.35 10.68 4.76
N GLU A 153 -16.55 11.26 4.91
CA GLU A 153 -17.53 11.18 3.82
C GLU A 153 -16.97 11.86 2.56
N LYS A 154 -17.31 11.31 1.38
CA LYS A 154 -16.82 11.77 0.07
C LYS A 154 -16.95 13.29 -0.10
N SER A 155 -18.04 13.89 0.40
CA SER A 155 -18.31 15.33 0.35
C SER A 155 -17.34 16.17 1.21
N GLU A 156 -16.93 15.66 2.37
CA GLU A 156 -15.98 16.30 3.28
C GLU A 156 -14.55 16.19 2.76
N ALA A 157 -14.21 15.02 2.22
CA ALA A 157 -12.94 14.77 1.54
C ALA A 157 -12.76 15.72 0.35
N GLN A 158 -13.82 15.91 -0.46
CA GLN A 158 -13.83 16.85 -1.58
C GLN A 158 -13.67 18.31 -1.16
N ASP A 159 -14.29 18.76 -0.06
CA ASP A 159 -14.13 20.14 0.43
C ASP A 159 -12.71 20.40 0.95
N LEU A 160 -12.08 19.41 1.59
CA LEU A 160 -10.70 19.48 2.03
C LEU A 160 -9.71 19.48 0.84
N MET A 161 -9.95 18.65 -0.18
CA MET A 161 -9.18 18.68 -1.44
C MET A 161 -9.21 20.05 -2.09
N ARG A 162 -10.40 20.67 -2.22
CA ARG A 162 -10.53 22.03 -2.79
C ARG A 162 -9.70 23.07 -2.03
N LYS A 163 -9.62 22.96 -0.70
CA LYS A 163 -8.82 23.87 0.15
C LYS A 163 -7.31 23.62 -0.03
N LEU A 164 -6.90 22.36 -0.11
CA LEU A 164 -5.51 21.96 -0.38
C LEU A 164 -5.05 22.42 -1.78
N ASP A 165 -5.90 22.23 -2.79
CA ASP A 165 -5.64 22.65 -4.17
C ASP A 165 -5.58 24.17 -4.31
N TYR A 166 -6.39 24.94 -3.58
CA TYR A 166 -6.34 26.40 -3.57
C TYR A 166 -5.00 26.94 -3.04
N VAL A 167 -4.49 26.36 -1.95
CA VAL A 167 -3.19 26.74 -1.36
C VAL A 167 -2.04 26.30 -2.26
N ASN A 168 -2.10 25.09 -2.82
CA ASN A 168 -1.13 24.62 -3.80
C ASN A 168 -1.15 25.50 -5.07
N HIS A 169 -2.31 25.92 -5.57
CA HIS A 169 -2.43 26.79 -6.75
C HIS A 169 -1.68 28.12 -6.57
N ASN A 170 -1.75 28.74 -5.38
CA ASN A 170 -1.00 29.96 -5.07
C ASN A 170 0.53 29.73 -5.03
N ALA A 171 0.97 28.52 -4.65
CA ALA A 171 2.38 28.13 -4.74
C ALA A 171 2.80 27.76 -6.18
N TYR A 172 1.90 27.20 -6.99
CA TYR A 172 2.11 26.73 -8.36
C TYR A 172 2.14 27.86 -9.40
N GLN A 173 1.48 29.01 -9.16
CA GLN A 173 1.55 30.20 -10.03
C GLN A 173 2.97 30.74 -10.24
N ASN A 174 3.97 30.27 -9.47
CA ASN A 174 5.38 30.64 -9.60
C ASN A 174 6.24 29.67 -10.44
N ARG A 175 5.69 28.62 -11.05
CA ARG A 175 6.45 27.71 -11.93
C ARG A 175 5.80 27.54 -13.30
N GLN A 176 6.57 27.82 -14.36
CA GLN A 176 6.17 27.61 -15.75
C GLN A 176 5.86 26.14 -16.02
N LEU A 177 4.64 25.85 -16.49
CA LEU A 177 4.15 24.50 -16.84
C LEU A 177 4.68 24.04 -18.21
N THR A 178 5.02 22.76 -18.32
CA THR A 178 5.41 22.08 -19.57
C THR A 178 4.16 21.47 -20.25
N HIS A 179 4.10 21.56 -21.58
CA HIS A 179 2.97 21.16 -22.44
C HIS A 179 2.75 19.63 -22.59
N GLU A 180 3.01 18.83 -21.55
CA GLU A 180 3.12 17.36 -21.66
C GLU A 180 1.91 16.58 -21.10
N GLN A 181 0.96 17.27 -20.46
CA GLN A 181 -0.21 16.65 -19.83
C GLN A 181 -1.52 17.23 -20.37
N VAL A 182 -2.55 16.39 -20.39
CA VAL A 182 -3.93 16.75 -20.71
C VAL A 182 -4.87 16.20 -19.67
N PHE A 183 -6.00 16.87 -19.50
CA PHE A 183 -7.02 16.55 -18.52
C PHE A 183 -8.29 16.16 -19.27
N VAL A 184 -8.68 14.91 -19.13
CA VAL A 184 -9.78 14.26 -19.82
C VAL A 184 -10.98 14.28 -18.87
N LEU A 185 -12.02 15.01 -19.27
CA LEU A 185 -13.25 15.17 -18.50
C LEU A 185 -14.28 14.14 -18.95
N HIS A 186 -14.74 13.30 -18.03
CA HIS A 186 -15.84 12.36 -18.25
C HIS A 186 -17.07 12.76 -17.42
N HIS A 187 -18.22 12.25 -17.84
CA HIS A 187 -19.42 12.16 -17.03
C HIS A 187 -19.84 10.70 -16.92
N GLU A 188 -19.96 10.21 -15.70
CA GLU A 188 -20.23 8.83 -15.34
C GLU A 188 -21.64 8.74 -14.80
N ASN A 189 -22.45 7.84 -15.38
CA ASN A 189 -23.74 7.47 -14.82
C ASN A 189 -23.65 6.07 -14.24
N HIS A 190 -23.99 5.92 -12.97
CA HIS A 190 -24.11 4.62 -12.32
C HIS A 190 -25.50 4.04 -12.58
N MET A 191 -25.59 3.12 -13.54
CA MET A 191 -26.86 2.43 -13.81
C MET A 191 -27.09 1.35 -12.74
N THR A 192 -28.35 1.09 -12.42
CA THR A 192 -28.78 0.12 -11.38
C THR A 192 -28.44 -1.35 -11.67
N ASP A 193 -27.71 -1.64 -12.75
CA ASP A 193 -27.37 -3.01 -13.18
C ASP A 193 -25.86 -3.24 -13.29
N ASP A 194 -25.08 -2.58 -12.43
CA ASP A 194 -23.62 -2.70 -12.34
C ASP A 194 -22.89 -2.30 -13.64
N ARG A 195 -23.51 -1.42 -14.44
CA ARG A 195 -22.90 -0.85 -15.64
C ARG A 195 -22.67 0.65 -15.46
N ASP A 196 -21.41 1.05 -15.55
CA ASP A 196 -21.03 2.45 -15.60
C ASP A 196 -21.06 2.92 -17.06
N ASP A 197 -21.83 3.98 -17.35
CA ASP A 197 -21.84 4.66 -18.65
C ASP A 197 -21.01 5.95 -18.54
N ALA A 198 -19.73 5.85 -18.88
CA ALA A 198 -18.81 6.98 -18.93
C ALA A 198 -18.84 7.66 -20.32
N LYS A 199 -19.07 8.98 -20.34
CA LYS A 199 -19.07 9.80 -21.55
C LYS A 199 -17.94 10.82 -21.50
N LEU A 200 -17.03 10.76 -22.47
CA LEU A 200 -16.01 11.79 -22.67
C LEU A 200 -16.66 13.13 -23.07
N LEU A 201 -16.41 14.18 -22.29
CA LEU A 201 -16.95 15.52 -22.51
C LEU A 201 -15.92 16.50 -23.07
N GLY A 202 -14.64 16.32 -22.74
CA GLY A 202 -13.59 17.20 -23.25
C GLY A 202 -12.19 16.82 -22.83
N ILE A 203 -11.20 17.34 -23.54
CA ILE A 203 -9.77 17.19 -23.24
C ILE A 203 -9.19 18.60 -23.14
N TYR A 204 -8.60 18.92 -21.99
CA TYR A 204 -8.16 20.26 -21.64
C TYR A 204 -6.66 20.27 -21.34
N SER A 205 -6.03 21.42 -21.55
CA SER A 205 -4.60 21.58 -21.25
C SER A 205 -4.33 21.74 -19.76
N THR A 206 -5.37 22.06 -18.97
CA THR A 206 -5.28 22.23 -17.53
C THR A 206 -6.52 21.67 -16.83
N HIS A 207 -6.35 21.16 -15.60
CA HIS A 207 -7.45 20.75 -14.75
C HIS A 207 -8.43 21.89 -14.49
N VAL A 208 -7.92 23.12 -14.32
CA VAL A 208 -8.74 24.31 -14.05
C VAL A 208 -9.70 24.59 -15.19
N GLU A 209 -9.26 24.44 -16.44
CA GLU A 209 -10.13 24.57 -17.60
C GLU A 209 -11.21 23.48 -17.63
N ALA A 210 -10.83 22.23 -17.38
CA ALA A 210 -11.77 21.10 -17.31
C ALA A 210 -12.85 21.34 -16.23
N GLN A 211 -12.40 21.70 -15.02
CA GLN A 211 -13.28 21.99 -13.88
C GLN A 211 -14.19 23.19 -14.16
N ARG A 212 -13.67 24.25 -14.78
CA ARG A 212 -14.49 25.40 -15.17
C ARG A 212 -15.60 24.99 -16.14
N GLN A 213 -15.38 24.03 -17.04
CA GLN A 213 -16.42 23.55 -17.95
C GLN A 213 -17.50 22.76 -17.21
N ILE A 214 -17.14 21.94 -16.22
CA ILE A 214 -18.14 21.35 -15.31
C ILE A 214 -18.99 22.45 -14.66
N ASP A 215 -18.31 23.43 -14.06
CA ASP A 215 -18.96 24.44 -13.22
C ASP A 215 -19.82 25.43 -13.98
N THR A 216 -19.44 25.76 -15.22
CA THR A 216 -20.12 26.80 -15.98
C THR A 216 -21.07 26.25 -17.03
N HIS A 217 -20.90 24.99 -17.43
CA HIS A 217 -21.62 24.40 -18.55
C HIS A 217 -22.29 23.08 -18.17
N PHE A 218 -21.51 22.03 -17.94
CA PHE A 218 -22.05 20.68 -17.95
C PHE A 218 -22.99 20.38 -16.78
N LYS A 219 -22.69 20.84 -15.56
CA LYS A 219 -23.54 20.54 -14.39
C LYS A 219 -24.97 21.08 -14.48
N ASN A 220 -25.18 22.09 -15.32
CA ASN A 220 -26.50 22.70 -15.54
C ASN A 220 -27.15 22.24 -16.85
N GLN A 221 -26.47 21.38 -17.61
CA GLN A 221 -26.94 20.93 -18.92
C GLN A 221 -27.84 19.71 -18.77
N LEU A 222 -28.97 19.74 -19.48
CA LEU A 222 -29.95 18.65 -19.48
C LEU A 222 -29.28 17.34 -19.92
N GLY A 223 -29.34 16.32 -19.07
CA GLY A 223 -28.72 15.00 -19.31
C GLY A 223 -27.41 14.77 -18.55
N PHE A 224 -26.78 15.85 -18.06
CA PHE A 224 -25.57 15.83 -17.20
C PHE A 224 -25.82 16.43 -15.80
N ASN A 225 -27.08 16.70 -15.50
CA ASN A 225 -27.56 17.28 -14.25
C ASN A 225 -28.40 16.28 -13.45
N GLN A 226 -28.18 14.99 -13.68
CA GLN A 226 -28.91 13.92 -13.02
C GLN A 226 -28.33 13.66 -11.62
N PRO A 227 -29.14 13.23 -10.62
CA PRO A 227 -28.67 13.03 -9.26
C PRO A 227 -27.62 11.93 -9.09
N ASP A 228 -27.60 10.99 -10.03
CA ASP A 228 -26.74 9.80 -10.13
C ASP A 228 -25.60 9.96 -11.15
N GLY A 229 -25.54 11.12 -11.82
CA GLY A 229 -24.47 11.48 -12.75
C GLY A 229 -23.33 12.20 -12.03
N GLU A 230 -22.12 11.68 -12.13
CA GLU A 230 -20.91 12.29 -11.60
C GLU A 230 -19.98 12.76 -12.72
N PHE A 231 -19.07 13.69 -12.40
CA PHE A 231 -18.01 14.13 -13.31
C PHE A 231 -16.66 13.70 -12.76
N SER A 232 -15.81 13.20 -13.65
CA SER A 232 -14.41 12.83 -13.34
C SER A 232 -13.46 13.57 -14.28
N ILE A 233 -12.31 13.99 -13.76
CA ILE A 233 -11.24 14.62 -14.54
C ILE A 233 -9.98 13.80 -14.34
N ASP A 234 -9.56 13.13 -15.39
CA ASP A 234 -8.41 12.23 -15.38
C ASP A 234 -7.22 12.88 -16.09
N CYS A 235 -6.01 12.75 -15.53
CA CYS A 235 -4.79 13.33 -16.10
C CYS A 235 -4.07 12.29 -16.95
N TYR A 236 -3.75 12.64 -18.19
CA TYR A 236 -3.02 11.80 -19.12
C TYR A 236 -1.80 12.52 -19.68
N GLU A 237 -0.71 11.77 -19.85
CA GLU A 237 0.46 12.24 -20.57
C GLU A 237 0.31 12.04 -22.08
N ILE A 238 0.62 13.08 -22.85
CA ILE A 238 0.57 13.02 -24.31
C ILE A 238 1.62 12.02 -24.82
N GLY A 239 1.18 11.00 -25.56
CA GLY A 239 2.05 10.01 -26.19
C GLY A 239 2.38 8.78 -25.34
N LYS A 240 1.78 8.64 -24.15
CA LYS A 240 1.87 7.42 -23.33
C LYS A 240 0.60 6.56 -23.45
N ASN A 241 0.78 5.24 -23.39
CA ASN A 241 -0.32 4.28 -23.33
C ASN A 241 -0.72 4.03 -21.88
N ASN A 242 -2.03 4.08 -21.58
CA ASN A 242 -2.57 3.87 -20.22
C ASN A 242 -3.52 2.66 -20.16
N TRP A 243 -3.26 1.64 -20.97
CA TRP A 243 -4.16 0.48 -21.17
C TRP A 243 -4.42 -0.39 -19.93
N LEU A 244 -3.65 -0.20 -18.83
CA LEU A 244 -3.83 -0.90 -17.55
C LEU A 244 -4.89 -0.26 -16.65
N GLU A 245 -5.36 0.94 -16.99
CA GLU A 245 -6.42 1.63 -16.28
C GLU A 245 -7.72 0.80 -16.30
N GLY A 246 -8.30 0.53 -15.13
CA GLY A 246 -9.49 -0.33 -14.98
C GLY A 246 -9.22 -1.83 -14.94
N PHE A 247 -7.97 -2.29 -15.12
CA PHE A 247 -7.59 -3.70 -14.95
C PHE A 247 -6.97 -3.96 -13.58
N ALA A 248 -7.62 -4.79 -12.77
CA ALA A 248 -6.97 -5.44 -11.64
C ALA A 248 -6.40 -6.79 -12.09
N THR A 249 -5.11 -7.03 -11.85
CA THR A 249 -4.54 -8.38 -11.95
C THR A 249 -5.06 -9.20 -10.77
N ILE A 250 -6.13 -9.98 -11.01
CA ILE A 250 -6.70 -10.88 -10.02
C ILE A 250 -5.85 -12.16 -9.99
N TYR A 251 -5.02 -12.33 -8.95
CA TYR A 251 -4.46 -13.64 -8.62
C TYR A 251 -5.56 -14.50 -7.98
N HIS A 252 -6.39 -15.10 -8.82
CA HIS A 252 -7.28 -16.18 -8.39
C HIS A 252 -6.42 -17.35 -7.94
N GLY A 253 -6.35 -17.62 -6.64
CA GLY A 253 -6.36 -18.95 -6.00
C GLY A 253 -5.62 -20.15 -6.64
N ALA A 254 -4.69 -19.94 -7.56
CA ALA A 254 -3.74 -20.90 -8.03
C ALA A 254 -2.46 -20.57 -7.28
N THR A 255 -2.15 -21.36 -6.25
CA THR A 255 -0.75 -21.50 -5.85
C THR A 255 -0.02 -21.98 -7.09
N MET A 256 0.67 -21.06 -7.79
CA MET A 256 1.59 -21.48 -8.84
C MET A 256 2.64 -22.33 -8.15
N ASP A 257 2.82 -23.55 -8.63
CA ASP A 257 3.87 -24.38 -8.06
C ASP A 257 5.26 -23.87 -8.51
N ALA A 258 6.30 -24.37 -7.85
CA ALA A 258 7.65 -23.89 -8.12
C ALA A 258 8.10 -24.15 -9.57
N ASP A 259 7.54 -25.15 -10.26
CA ASP A 259 7.92 -25.49 -11.62
C ASP A 259 7.24 -24.56 -12.64
N GLU A 260 5.99 -24.20 -12.39
CA GLU A 260 5.28 -23.17 -13.14
C GLU A 260 5.99 -21.81 -13.01
N LEU A 261 6.41 -21.45 -11.81
CA LEU A 261 7.19 -20.23 -11.56
C LEU A 261 8.56 -20.27 -12.26
N ARG A 262 9.25 -21.41 -12.25
CA ARG A 262 10.53 -21.58 -12.97
C ARG A 262 10.37 -21.47 -14.48
N ALA A 263 9.23 -21.86 -15.06
CA ALA A 263 8.97 -21.69 -16.48
C ALA A 263 8.91 -20.21 -16.90
N LEU A 264 8.52 -19.33 -15.97
CA LEU A 264 8.47 -17.88 -16.16
C LEU A 264 9.82 -17.18 -15.98
N MET A 265 10.83 -17.86 -15.41
CA MET A 265 12.15 -17.27 -15.19
C MET A 265 12.84 -16.86 -16.50
N PRO A 266 13.69 -15.81 -16.47
CA PRO A 266 14.65 -15.52 -17.53
C PRO A 266 15.44 -16.75 -17.92
N ILE A 267 15.75 -16.89 -19.21
CA ILE A 267 16.62 -17.96 -19.74
C ILE A 267 18.00 -17.38 -20.06
N LYS A 268 18.04 -16.10 -20.48
CA LYS A 268 19.28 -15.35 -20.72
C LYS A 268 19.25 -14.02 -19.97
N LYS A 269 20.44 -13.47 -19.73
CA LYS A 269 20.68 -12.20 -19.01
C LYS A 269 19.97 -10.96 -19.57
N THR A 270 19.41 -11.04 -20.79
CA THR A 270 18.68 -9.95 -21.45
C THR A 270 17.16 -10.14 -21.45
N ASP A 271 16.62 -11.20 -20.84
CA ASP A 271 15.18 -11.47 -20.82
C ASP A 271 14.46 -10.58 -19.80
N THR A 272 14.50 -9.28 -20.04
CA THR A 272 13.96 -8.26 -19.13
C THR A 272 12.45 -8.36 -18.95
N GLU A 273 11.71 -8.74 -20.00
CA GLU A 273 10.26 -8.93 -19.94
C GLU A 273 9.88 -10.09 -19.02
N LYS A 274 10.66 -11.18 -19.02
CA LYS A 274 10.45 -12.31 -18.11
C LYS A 274 10.79 -11.95 -16.67
N ALA A 275 11.88 -11.21 -16.46
CA ALA A 275 12.26 -10.71 -15.15
C ALA A 275 11.19 -9.79 -14.57
N GLU A 276 10.64 -8.87 -15.38
CA GLU A 276 9.53 -8.00 -14.99
C GLU A 276 8.26 -8.80 -14.69
N SER A 277 7.90 -9.76 -15.55
CA SER A 277 6.70 -10.59 -15.37
C SER A 277 6.73 -11.37 -14.07
N ILE A 278 7.86 -11.99 -13.72
CA ILE A 278 7.95 -12.76 -12.47
C ILE A 278 8.00 -11.85 -11.24
N VAL A 279 8.66 -10.68 -11.33
CA VAL A 279 8.64 -9.68 -10.25
C VAL A 279 7.23 -9.14 -10.01
N ALA A 280 6.43 -8.96 -11.07
CA ALA A 280 5.04 -8.49 -10.98
C ALA A 280 4.10 -9.47 -10.25
N LEU A 281 4.47 -10.75 -10.14
CA LEU A 281 3.76 -11.72 -9.28
C LEU A 281 3.89 -11.35 -7.79
N GLY A 282 5.01 -10.73 -7.42
CA GLY A 282 5.26 -10.25 -6.07
C GLY A 282 5.53 -11.35 -5.04
N PHE A 283 5.88 -10.92 -3.84
CA PHE A 283 5.99 -11.77 -2.66
C PHE A 283 4.64 -11.80 -1.91
N PRO A 284 4.13 -12.96 -1.42
CA PRO A 284 4.84 -14.24 -1.27
C PRO A 284 4.71 -15.22 -2.45
N ILE A 285 4.06 -14.86 -3.57
CA ILE A 285 3.83 -15.79 -4.70
C ILE A 285 5.15 -16.39 -5.22
N VAL A 286 6.21 -15.58 -5.34
CA VAL A 286 7.52 -16.04 -5.83
C VAL A 286 8.41 -16.67 -4.76
N GLU A 287 7.95 -16.79 -3.50
CA GLU A 287 8.72 -17.40 -2.41
C GLU A 287 9.36 -18.75 -2.80
N PRO A 288 8.65 -19.68 -3.49
CA PRO A 288 9.21 -20.99 -3.85
C PRO A 288 10.40 -20.94 -4.83
N VAL A 289 10.66 -19.79 -5.48
CA VAL A 289 11.72 -19.60 -6.48
C VAL A 289 12.68 -18.46 -6.12
N LEU A 290 12.70 -17.98 -4.87
CA LEU A 290 13.62 -16.91 -4.44
C LEU A 290 15.09 -17.28 -4.65
N ASP A 291 15.47 -18.53 -4.40
CA ASP A 291 16.84 -19.02 -4.69
C ASP A 291 17.18 -18.95 -6.18
N ASP A 292 16.19 -19.16 -7.06
CA ASP A 292 16.37 -19.07 -8.51
C ASP A 292 16.47 -17.60 -8.96
N ILE A 293 15.70 -16.71 -8.35
CA ILE A 293 15.78 -15.25 -8.56
C ILE A 293 17.16 -14.73 -8.12
N LEU A 294 17.63 -15.12 -6.95
CA LEU A 294 18.93 -14.67 -6.41
C LEU A 294 20.12 -15.08 -7.29
N LYS A 295 20.02 -16.16 -8.09
CA LYS A 295 21.08 -16.53 -9.06
C LYS A 295 21.28 -15.48 -10.15
N TRP A 296 20.25 -14.70 -10.48
CA TRP A 296 20.37 -13.59 -11.44
C TRP A 296 21.09 -12.37 -10.85
N MET A 297 21.35 -12.37 -9.54
CA MET A 297 22.17 -11.35 -8.85
C MET A 297 23.65 -11.74 -8.76
N ARG A 298 24.11 -12.77 -9.50
CA ARG A 298 25.54 -13.12 -9.59
C ARG A 298 26.38 -12.08 -10.32
N ASP A 299 25.76 -11.26 -11.16
CA ASP A 299 26.40 -10.17 -11.88
C ASP A 299 25.35 -9.08 -12.11
N ILE A 300 25.49 -7.97 -11.40
CA ILE A 300 24.52 -6.87 -11.47
C ILE A 300 24.53 -6.15 -12.82
N ASN A 301 25.57 -6.37 -13.65
CA ASN A 301 25.63 -5.83 -15.00
C ASN A 301 24.71 -6.57 -15.98
N TRP A 302 24.09 -7.68 -15.57
CA TRP A 302 23.08 -8.34 -16.38
C TRP A 302 21.81 -7.47 -16.45
N PRO A 303 21.27 -7.19 -17.66
CA PRO A 303 20.07 -6.36 -17.79
C PRO A 303 18.86 -6.81 -16.96
N VAL A 304 18.72 -8.10 -16.66
CA VAL A 304 17.66 -8.62 -15.78
C VAL A 304 17.82 -8.22 -14.31
N ALA A 305 19.04 -7.97 -13.84
CA ALA A 305 19.32 -7.64 -12.44
C ALA A 305 18.64 -6.32 -12.01
N ARG A 306 18.43 -5.38 -12.93
CA ARG A 306 17.75 -4.10 -12.67
C ARG A 306 16.30 -4.25 -12.19
N PHE A 307 15.66 -5.39 -12.46
CA PHE A 307 14.31 -5.71 -11.98
C PHE A 307 14.36 -6.47 -10.66
N PHE A 308 15.31 -7.39 -10.51
CA PHE A 308 15.41 -8.23 -9.32
C PHE A 308 16.00 -7.50 -8.12
N GLU A 309 16.93 -6.57 -8.31
CA GLU A 309 17.55 -5.82 -7.21
C GLU A 309 16.52 -5.04 -6.36
N PRO A 310 15.74 -4.08 -6.92
CA PRO A 310 14.77 -3.32 -6.12
C PRO A 310 13.69 -4.22 -5.52
N PHE A 311 13.34 -5.31 -6.21
CA PHE A 311 12.39 -6.30 -5.72
C PHE A 311 12.92 -7.09 -4.51
N LEU A 312 14.16 -7.58 -4.57
CA LEU A 312 14.78 -8.30 -3.45
C LEU A 312 15.00 -7.37 -2.25
N VAL A 313 15.42 -6.12 -2.49
CA VAL A 313 15.55 -5.11 -1.43
C VAL A 313 14.22 -4.88 -0.71
N SER A 314 13.10 -4.83 -1.44
CA SER A 314 11.77 -4.58 -0.87
C SER A 314 11.21 -5.77 -0.09
N ILE A 315 11.62 -7.01 -0.38
CA ILE A 315 11.25 -8.19 0.43
C ILE A 315 11.85 -8.07 1.83
N GLY A 316 13.14 -7.73 1.95
CA GLY A 316 13.80 -7.56 3.25
C GLY A 316 13.93 -8.87 4.04
N ALA A 317 13.53 -8.85 5.31
CA ALA A 317 13.81 -9.91 6.30
C ALA A 317 13.52 -11.36 5.83
N PRO A 318 12.44 -11.68 5.09
CA PRO A 318 12.17 -13.02 4.56
C PRO A 318 13.30 -13.61 3.69
N LEU A 319 14.20 -12.80 3.12
CA LEU A 319 15.36 -13.29 2.35
C LEU A 319 16.47 -13.91 3.20
N THR A 320 16.41 -13.79 4.52
CA THR A 320 17.49 -14.20 5.43
C THR A 320 17.98 -15.63 5.23
N PRO A 321 17.13 -16.68 5.20
CA PRO A 321 17.61 -18.05 4.99
C PRO A 321 18.33 -18.24 3.64
N HIS A 322 17.86 -17.56 2.58
CA HIS A 322 18.43 -17.64 1.24
C HIS A 322 19.79 -16.92 1.16
N ILE A 323 19.88 -15.71 1.72
CA ILE A 323 21.13 -14.94 1.77
C ILE A 323 22.18 -15.67 2.62
N GLN A 324 21.79 -16.26 3.75
CA GLN A 324 22.69 -17.08 4.58
C GLN A 324 23.29 -18.26 3.79
N ALA A 325 22.50 -18.89 2.91
CA ALA A 325 23.00 -19.96 2.06
C ALA A 325 24.05 -19.44 1.07
N ILE A 326 23.81 -18.27 0.44
CA ILE A 326 24.75 -17.65 -0.51
C ILE A 326 26.07 -17.27 0.17
N LEU A 327 26.02 -16.65 1.35
CA LEU A 327 27.22 -16.22 2.09
C LEU A 327 28.15 -17.38 2.49
N LYS A 328 27.61 -18.61 2.54
CA LYS A 328 28.34 -19.87 2.82
C LYS A 328 28.95 -20.54 1.57
N THR A 329 28.60 -20.10 0.36
CA THR A 329 29.19 -20.64 -0.88
C THR A 329 30.65 -20.22 -1.04
N ASP A 330 31.35 -20.64 -2.09
CA ASP A 330 32.69 -20.15 -2.45
C ASP A 330 32.67 -19.09 -3.57
N ASP A 331 31.48 -18.62 -3.97
CA ASP A 331 31.29 -17.62 -5.02
C ASP A 331 31.38 -16.20 -4.43
N ASP A 332 32.61 -15.71 -4.25
CA ASP A 332 32.87 -14.42 -3.59
C ASP A 332 32.37 -13.22 -4.40
N VAL A 333 32.32 -13.31 -5.74
CA VAL A 333 31.71 -12.29 -6.61
C VAL A 333 30.21 -12.20 -6.38
N TRP A 334 29.51 -13.34 -6.27
CA TRP A 334 28.09 -13.33 -5.93
C TRP A 334 27.84 -12.74 -4.53
N LYS A 335 28.68 -13.06 -3.55
CA LYS A 335 28.60 -12.47 -2.21
C LYS A 335 28.80 -10.96 -2.23
N TYR A 336 29.77 -10.47 -3.00
CA TYR A 336 30.00 -9.04 -3.19
C TYR A 336 28.70 -8.34 -3.61
N TRP A 337 28.05 -8.82 -4.68
CA TRP A 337 26.84 -8.20 -5.20
C TRP A 337 25.66 -8.26 -4.22
N ILE A 338 25.47 -9.39 -3.53
CA ILE A 338 24.41 -9.54 -2.52
C ILE A 338 24.65 -8.61 -1.32
N VAL A 339 25.88 -8.54 -0.81
CA VAL A 339 26.23 -7.66 0.31
C VAL A 339 26.00 -6.21 -0.08
N GLN A 340 26.51 -5.77 -1.24
CA GLN A 340 26.43 -4.38 -1.67
C GLN A 340 25.01 -3.94 -2.04
N ASN A 341 24.29 -4.74 -2.84
CA ASN A 341 23.09 -4.28 -3.52
C ASN A 341 21.78 -4.83 -2.96
N VAL A 342 21.84 -5.85 -2.09
CA VAL A 342 20.64 -6.38 -1.42
C VAL A 342 20.69 -6.12 0.07
N ILE A 343 21.76 -6.55 0.76
CA ILE A 343 21.90 -6.31 2.20
C ILE A 343 22.07 -4.82 2.45
N GLY A 344 23.10 -4.18 1.90
CA GLY A 344 23.43 -2.77 2.18
C GLY A 344 22.31 -1.77 1.86
N LYS A 345 21.43 -2.09 0.90
CA LYS A 345 20.30 -1.24 0.49
C LYS A 345 19.00 -1.54 1.25
N SER A 346 18.97 -2.56 2.10
CA SER A 346 17.80 -2.93 2.89
C SER A 346 18.11 -2.78 4.38
N PRO A 347 17.60 -1.73 5.06
CA PRO A 347 17.86 -1.51 6.49
C PRO A 347 17.54 -2.72 7.37
N ALA A 348 16.46 -3.44 7.04
CA ALA A 348 16.07 -4.66 7.74
C ALA A 348 17.14 -5.76 7.62
N LEU A 349 17.66 -6.01 6.40
CA LEU A 349 18.70 -7.02 6.18
C LEU A 349 20.03 -6.59 6.77
N THR A 350 20.42 -5.33 6.62
CA THR A 350 21.64 -4.77 7.23
C THR A 350 21.66 -5.01 8.73
N GLN A 351 20.54 -4.76 9.42
CA GLN A 351 20.42 -5.03 10.85
C GLN A 351 20.53 -6.52 11.18
N ILE A 352 19.88 -7.39 10.41
CA ILE A 352 19.91 -8.85 10.62
C ILE A 352 21.33 -9.43 10.40
N PHE A 353 22.04 -8.95 9.38
CA PHE A 353 23.35 -9.46 8.98
C PHE A 353 24.53 -8.71 9.62
N MET A 354 24.28 -7.77 10.53
CA MET A 354 25.31 -6.92 11.13
C MET A 354 26.52 -7.70 11.67
N ALA A 355 26.28 -8.77 12.43
CA ALA A 355 27.36 -9.60 12.99
C ALA A 355 28.19 -10.30 11.90
N GLU A 356 27.55 -10.73 10.81
CA GLU A 356 28.24 -11.37 9.70
C GLU A 356 29.03 -10.36 8.85
N LEU A 357 28.50 -9.15 8.65
CA LEU A 357 29.22 -8.04 8.01
C LEU A 357 30.47 -7.68 8.82
N GLN A 358 30.36 -7.57 10.15
CA GLN A 358 31.52 -7.35 11.04
C GLN A 358 32.55 -8.47 10.93
N ARG A 359 32.12 -9.73 10.86
CA ARG A 359 33.01 -10.88 10.67
C ARG A 359 33.75 -10.81 9.33
N ILE A 360 33.04 -10.48 8.25
CA ILE A 360 33.60 -10.35 6.89
C ILE A 360 34.63 -9.21 6.84
N ALA A 361 34.30 -8.04 7.39
CA ALA A 361 35.17 -6.87 7.39
C ALA A 361 36.45 -7.05 8.24
N THR A 362 36.38 -7.77 9.35
CA THR A 362 37.51 -7.91 10.30
C THR A 362 38.36 -9.15 10.08
N LYS A 363 37.80 -10.21 9.48
CA LYS A 363 38.47 -11.49 9.24
C LYS A 363 38.08 -12.07 7.87
N PRO A 364 38.45 -11.42 6.75
CA PRO A 364 38.20 -11.98 5.43
C PRO A 364 39.00 -13.26 5.21
N THR A 365 38.43 -14.17 4.43
CA THR A 365 39.23 -15.22 3.79
C THR A 365 40.06 -14.60 2.66
N GLU A 366 41.14 -15.26 2.25
CA GLU A 366 42.03 -14.73 1.21
C GLU A 366 41.29 -14.37 -0.10
N ASN A 367 40.27 -15.15 -0.46
CA ASN A 367 39.45 -14.88 -1.65
C ASN A 367 38.46 -13.72 -1.45
N LYS A 368 37.84 -13.57 -0.27
CA LYS A 368 36.96 -12.43 0.03
C LYS A 368 37.69 -11.09 -0.01
N HIS A 369 38.97 -11.09 0.38
CA HIS A 369 39.82 -9.90 0.29
C HIS A 369 40.19 -9.57 -1.17
N LYS A 370 40.40 -10.58 -2.02
CA LYS A 370 40.67 -10.40 -3.46
C LYS A 370 39.47 -9.82 -4.20
N GLU A 371 38.27 -10.22 -3.82
CA GLU A 371 37.00 -9.74 -4.40
C GLU A 371 36.40 -8.56 -3.62
N GLU A 372 37.17 -7.93 -2.71
CA GLU A 372 36.82 -6.70 -1.96
C GLU A 372 35.51 -6.77 -1.14
N VAL A 373 35.04 -7.97 -0.81
CA VAL A 373 33.81 -8.19 -0.03
C VAL A 373 33.96 -7.61 1.38
N ASP A 374 35.18 -7.60 1.92
CA ASP A 374 35.53 -6.97 3.20
C ASP A 374 35.44 -5.44 3.15
N LEU A 375 35.84 -4.82 2.04
CA LEU A 375 35.75 -3.37 1.87
C LEU A 375 34.29 -2.92 1.82
N VAL A 376 33.44 -3.59 1.04
CA VAL A 376 32.00 -3.28 1.00
C VAL A 376 31.34 -3.49 2.34
N ALA A 377 31.64 -4.59 3.04
CA ALA A 377 31.10 -4.83 4.38
C ALA A 377 31.50 -3.73 5.37
N LYS A 378 32.73 -3.22 5.24
CA LYS A 378 33.22 -2.11 6.07
C LYS A 378 32.52 -0.80 5.71
N GLU A 379 32.37 -0.47 4.44
CA GLU A 379 31.67 0.74 3.98
C GLU A 379 30.24 0.79 4.52
N ILE A 380 29.48 -0.31 4.41
CA ILE A 380 28.12 -0.41 4.97
C ILE A 380 28.12 -0.17 6.48
N LEU A 381 29.09 -0.73 7.21
CA LEU A 381 29.19 -0.53 8.67
C LEU A 381 29.58 0.90 9.04
N ASP A 382 30.46 1.54 8.26
CA ASP A 382 30.88 2.93 8.48
C ASP A 382 29.70 3.89 8.22
N GLU A 383 28.89 3.65 7.18
CA GLU A 383 27.66 4.42 6.89
C GLU A 383 26.59 4.30 7.99
N LEU A 384 26.45 3.12 8.61
CA LEU A 384 25.54 2.91 9.73
C LEU A 384 25.98 3.63 11.01
N ASN A 385 27.28 3.81 11.22
CA ASN A 385 27.82 4.49 12.40
C ASN A 385 27.93 6.01 12.22
N ALA A 386 27.82 6.49 10.98
CA ALA A 386 27.84 7.92 10.64
C ALA A 386 26.45 8.59 10.71
N ASN A 387 25.39 7.77 10.68
CA ASN A 387 23.99 8.16 10.91
C ASN A 387 23.56 7.85 12.33
#